data_AF-Q2U714-F1
#
_entry.id   AF-Q2U714-F1
#
_cell.length_a   1.000
_cell.length_b   1.000
_cell.length_c   1.000
_cell.angle_alpha   90.00
_cell.angle_beta   90.00
_cell.angle_gamma   90.00
#
_symmetry.space_group_name_H-M   'P 1'
#
loop_
_entity.id
_entity.type
_entity.pdbx_description
1 polymer ?
#
loop_
_entity_poly.entity_id
_entity_poly.type
_entity_poly.pdbx_seq_one_letter_code
_entity_poly.pdbx_strand_id
1 'polypeptide(L)'
;MESLVDKENRLVVAQTFALASDAATNSKANRALMQGLVDSFAEDRADQKKEKDKKSREQVVLKALAFDETKTNQDSGEPEAFWQTIYRNYLGQRIRGTGEWIFSDHTYVTWEKGQSSRPILAIAGGEGTGKSVLTSTIIKHLNQRKTTKSSDRRITTGYYFLEGNSRDELRNATNLETVAKSLVWQFSQSERIYLKSVAQICEHYGEIDPAEISKHLILGNRDLRQLEHHFLYCH
;
A
#
# COMPACT_ATOMS: atom_id res chain seq x y z
N MET A 1 -83.87 1.62 2.50
CA MET A 1 -82.83 1.98 1.51
C MET A 1 -81.56 2.52 2.17
N GLU A 2 -81.63 3.24 3.29
CA GLU A 2 -80.44 3.83 3.96
C GLU A 2 -79.36 2.84 4.43
N SER A 3 -79.71 1.64 4.91
CA SER A 3 -78.69 0.71 5.46
C SER A 3 -77.81 0.02 4.42
N LEU A 4 -78.24 0.00 3.15
CA LEU A 4 -77.45 -0.51 2.02
C LEU A 4 -76.43 0.54 1.56
N VAL A 5 -76.87 1.80 1.47
CA VAL A 5 -76.02 2.94 1.12
C VAL A 5 -74.91 3.13 2.15
N ASP A 6 -75.20 2.95 3.44
CA ASP A 6 -74.18 3.06 4.49
C ASP A 6 -73.15 1.92 4.43
N LYS A 7 -73.56 0.71 4.07
CA LYS A 7 -72.64 -0.43 3.83
C LYS A 7 -71.75 -0.21 2.60
N GLU A 8 -72.32 0.29 1.51
CA GLU A 8 -71.55 0.61 0.29
C GLU A 8 -70.54 1.71 0.56
N ASN A 9 -70.93 2.78 1.26
CA ASN A 9 -70.02 3.86 1.64
C ASN A 9 -68.85 3.34 2.50
N ARG A 10 -69.11 2.46 3.48
CA ARG A 10 -68.05 1.88 4.31
C ARG A 10 -67.10 0.98 3.52
N LEU A 11 -67.62 0.25 2.53
CA LEU A 11 -66.81 -0.58 1.62
C LEU A 11 -65.94 0.29 0.70
N VAL A 12 -66.50 1.34 0.11
CA VAL A 12 -65.77 2.28 -0.74
C VAL A 12 -64.66 2.98 0.05
N VAL A 13 -64.94 3.40 1.30
CA VAL A 13 -63.93 4.00 2.18
C VAL A 13 -62.82 3.01 2.52
N ALA A 14 -63.16 1.76 2.84
CA ALA A 14 -62.17 0.72 3.13
C ALA A 14 -61.29 0.40 1.91
N GLN A 15 -61.87 0.30 0.72
CA GLN A 15 -61.13 0.11 -0.53
C GLN A 15 -60.23 1.31 -0.86
N THR A 16 -60.76 2.53 -0.71
CA THR A 16 -59.99 3.76 -0.93
C THR A 16 -58.81 3.85 0.04
N PHE A 17 -59.01 3.49 1.31
CA PHE A 17 -57.95 3.45 2.31
C PHE A 17 -56.88 2.38 1.99
N ALA A 18 -57.30 1.18 1.57
CA ALA A 18 -56.37 0.13 1.16
C ALA A 18 -55.51 0.56 -0.03
N LEU A 19 -56.13 1.13 -1.07
CA LEU A 19 -55.42 1.67 -2.24
C LEU A 19 -54.46 2.81 -1.86
N ALA A 20 -54.88 3.71 -0.97
CA ALA A 20 -54.02 4.79 -0.47
C ALA A 20 -52.85 4.27 0.37
N SER A 21 -53.08 3.24 1.18
CA SER A 21 -52.03 2.56 1.97
C SER A 21 -51.02 1.88 1.07
N ASP A 22 -51.47 1.13 0.05
CA ASP A 22 -50.60 0.46 -0.92
C ASP A 22 -49.82 1.46 -1.79
N ALA A 23 -50.46 2.57 -2.18
CA ALA A 23 -49.77 3.66 -2.85
C ALA A 23 -48.68 4.29 -1.95
N ALA A 24 -48.94 4.44 -0.66
CA ALA A 24 -47.99 4.98 0.31
C ALA A 24 -46.82 4.02 0.58
N THR A 25 -47.04 2.70 0.66
CA THR A 25 -45.98 1.71 0.83
C THR A 25 -45.09 1.62 -0.41
N ASN A 26 -45.68 1.62 -1.60
CA ASN A 26 -44.94 1.66 -2.87
C ASN A 26 -44.13 2.94 -3.02
N SER A 27 -44.68 4.09 -2.62
CA SER A 27 -43.95 5.36 -2.63
C SER A 27 -42.76 5.34 -1.67
N LYS A 28 -42.92 4.77 -0.47
CA LYS A 28 -41.82 4.59 0.49
C LYS A 28 -40.73 3.66 -0.04
N ALA A 29 -41.12 2.52 -0.64
CA ALA A 29 -40.17 1.58 -1.25
C ALA A 29 -39.39 2.23 -2.40
N ASN A 30 -40.07 2.98 -3.27
CA ASN A 30 -39.42 3.67 -4.38
C ASN A 30 -38.48 4.79 -3.91
N ARG A 31 -38.83 5.51 -2.84
CA ARG A 31 -37.92 6.49 -2.21
C ARG A 31 -36.70 5.82 -1.61
N ALA A 32 -36.85 4.70 -0.92
CA ALA A 32 -35.72 3.97 -0.36
C ALA A 32 -34.75 3.47 -1.44
N LEU A 33 -35.29 2.96 -2.56
CA LEU A 33 -34.49 2.58 -3.73
C LEU A 33 -33.73 3.78 -4.33
N MET A 34 -34.43 4.89 -4.54
CA MET A 34 -33.82 6.12 -5.06
C MET A 34 -32.75 6.68 -4.11
N GLN A 35 -32.96 6.59 -2.81
CA GLN A 35 -31.98 7.01 -1.82
C GLN A 35 -30.73 6.13 -1.85
N GLY A 36 -30.89 4.80 -1.89
CA GLY A 36 -29.76 3.87 -2.05
C GLY A 36 -28.99 4.07 -3.35
N LEU A 37 -29.68 4.41 -4.44
CA LEU A 37 -29.03 4.74 -5.72
C LEU A 37 -28.21 6.04 -5.63
N VAL A 38 -28.75 7.08 -4.99
CA VAL A 38 -28.04 8.35 -4.76
C VAL A 38 -26.81 8.13 -3.87
N ASP A 39 -26.94 7.32 -2.81
CA ASP A 39 -25.83 6.98 -1.92
C ASP A 39 -24.73 6.22 -2.66
N SER A 40 -25.09 5.23 -3.50
CA SER A 40 -24.14 4.52 -4.36
C SER A 40 -23.39 5.45 -5.31
N PHE A 41 -24.09 6.39 -5.97
CA PHE A 41 -23.44 7.38 -6.84
C PHE A 41 -22.52 8.35 -6.06
N ALA A 42 -22.90 8.69 -4.82
CA ALA A 42 -22.07 9.52 -3.96
C ALA A 42 -20.78 8.79 -3.53
N GLU A 43 -20.88 7.50 -3.20
CA GLU A 43 -19.74 6.62 -2.91
C GLU A 43 -18.82 6.47 -4.12
N ASP A 44 -19.37 6.15 -5.30
CA ASP A 44 -18.61 6.03 -6.55
C ASP A 44 -17.84 7.31 -6.87
N ARG A 45 -18.48 8.47 -6.71
CA ARG A 45 -17.84 9.78 -6.92
C ARG A 45 -16.74 10.05 -5.89
N ALA A 46 -16.96 9.66 -4.63
CA ALA A 46 -15.96 9.80 -3.58
C ALA A 46 -14.74 8.93 -3.86
N ASP A 47 -14.93 7.71 -4.33
CA ASP A 47 -13.84 6.78 -4.66
C ASP A 47 -13.09 7.19 -5.92
N GLN A 48 -13.78 7.66 -6.96
CA GLN A 48 -13.15 8.27 -8.13
C GLN A 48 -12.28 9.48 -7.74
N LYS A 49 -12.76 10.33 -6.84
CA LYS A 49 -11.98 11.47 -6.35
C LYS A 49 -10.74 11.02 -5.59
N LYS A 50 -10.86 10.02 -4.70
CA LYS A 50 -9.71 9.47 -3.96
C LYS A 50 -8.66 8.87 -4.90
N GLU A 51 -9.08 8.16 -5.95
CA GLU A 51 -8.17 7.56 -6.91
C GLU A 51 -7.47 8.62 -7.77
N LYS A 52 -8.20 9.66 -8.20
CA LYS A 52 -7.61 10.80 -8.89
C LYS A 52 -6.58 11.54 -8.03
N ASP A 53 -6.91 11.77 -6.75
CA ASP A 53 -6.02 12.42 -5.80
C ASP A 53 -4.76 11.57 -5.52
N LYS A 54 -4.90 10.24 -5.47
CA LYS A 54 -3.79 9.29 -5.33
C LYS A 54 -2.83 9.41 -6.53
N LYS A 55 -3.36 9.27 -7.75
CA LYS A 55 -2.57 9.36 -8.99
C LYS A 55 -1.86 10.71 -9.13
N SER A 56 -2.56 11.80 -8.80
CA SER A 56 -1.98 13.14 -8.83
C SER A 56 -0.76 13.26 -7.91
N ARG A 57 -0.82 12.68 -6.71
CA ARG A 57 0.32 12.69 -5.77
C ARG A 57 1.45 11.79 -6.21
N GLU A 58 1.13 10.62 -6.76
CA GLU A 58 2.13 9.71 -7.30
C GLU A 58 2.95 10.38 -8.42
N GLN A 59 2.29 11.16 -9.29
CA GLN A 59 2.96 11.94 -10.32
C GLN A 59 3.89 13.02 -9.74
N VAL A 60 3.48 13.71 -8.68
CA VAL A 60 4.33 14.69 -7.98
C VAL A 60 5.58 14.02 -7.42
N VAL A 61 5.42 12.88 -6.73
CA VAL A 61 6.54 12.14 -6.15
C VAL A 61 7.45 11.58 -7.24
N LEU A 62 6.89 11.02 -8.30
CA LEU A 62 7.65 10.49 -9.44
C LEU A 62 8.51 11.58 -10.08
N LYS A 63 7.94 12.76 -10.32
CA LYS A 63 8.66 13.91 -10.89
C LYS A 63 9.78 14.38 -9.95
N ALA A 64 9.50 14.49 -8.65
CA ALA A 64 10.47 14.97 -7.68
C ALA A 64 11.61 13.97 -7.43
N LEU A 65 11.35 12.66 -7.53
CA LEU A 65 12.37 11.63 -7.41
C LEU A 65 13.29 11.56 -8.64
N ALA A 66 12.91 12.13 -9.78
CA ALA A 66 13.72 12.20 -10.99
C ALA A 66 14.45 10.87 -11.26
N PHE A 67 13.69 9.79 -11.47
CA PHE A 67 14.26 8.52 -11.90
C PHE A 67 14.92 8.69 -13.26
N ASP A 68 15.99 7.95 -13.48
CA ASP A 68 16.67 7.93 -14.77
C ASP A 68 15.70 7.47 -15.87
N GLU A 69 15.55 8.27 -16.93
CA GLU A 69 14.66 7.97 -18.06
C GLU A 69 15.00 6.63 -18.72
N THR A 70 16.27 6.22 -18.64
CA THR A 70 16.74 4.93 -19.16
C THR A 70 16.28 3.73 -18.34
N LYS A 71 15.85 3.96 -17.10
CA LYS A 71 15.34 2.94 -16.14
C LYS A 71 13.85 3.11 -15.87
N THR A 72 13.14 3.81 -16.75
CA THR A 72 11.69 4.04 -16.65
C THR A 72 10.99 3.27 -17.76
N ASN A 73 9.93 2.53 -17.42
CA ASN A 73 9.16 1.80 -18.42
C ASN A 73 8.47 2.77 -19.37
N GLN A 74 8.82 2.73 -20.66
CA GLN A 74 8.33 3.65 -21.68
C GLN A 74 6.79 3.65 -21.82
N ASP A 75 6.13 2.52 -21.47
CA ASP A 75 4.67 2.36 -21.59
C ASP A 75 3.87 2.85 -20.37
N SER A 76 4.48 2.85 -19.18
CA SER A 76 3.77 3.19 -17.91
C SER A 76 4.25 4.50 -17.29
N GLY A 77 5.42 4.99 -17.67
CA GLY A 77 6.08 6.13 -17.00
C GLY A 77 6.49 5.82 -15.56
N GLU A 78 6.32 4.58 -15.09
CA GLU A 78 6.74 4.15 -13.77
C GLU A 78 8.20 3.67 -13.79
N PRO A 79 8.92 3.80 -12.66
CA PRO A 79 10.28 3.29 -12.55
C PRO A 79 10.27 1.78 -12.83
N GLU A 80 11.20 1.31 -13.65
CA GLU A 80 11.38 -0.11 -13.87
C GLU A 80 11.67 -0.76 -12.51
N ALA A 81 10.80 -1.71 -12.14
CA ALA A 81 10.84 -2.33 -10.82
C ALA A 81 11.97 -3.38 -10.75
N PHE A 82 13.21 -2.97 -11.03
CA PHE A 82 14.40 -3.81 -11.02
C PHE A 82 14.49 -4.64 -9.74
N TRP A 83 14.21 -4.03 -8.58
CA TRP A 83 14.14 -4.72 -7.29
C TRP A 83 13.12 -5.87 -7.27
N GLN A 84 11.96 -5.73 -7.92
CA GLN A 84 10.96 -6.80 -8.02
C GLN A 84 11.42 -7.92 -8.94
N THR A 85 12.07 -7.60 -10.07
CA THR A 85 12.63 -8.59 -10.99
C THR A 85 13.68 -9.43 -10.27
N ILE A 86 14.64 -8.78 -9.61
CA ILE A 86 15.68 -9.45 -8.83
C ILE A 86 15.08 -10.28 -7.68
N TYR A 87 14.10 -9.73 -6.96
CA TYR A 87 13.37 -10.48 -5.93
C TYR A 87 12.71 -11.75 -6.48
N ARG A 88 12.02 -11.67 -7.63
CA ARG A 88 11.38 -12.82 -8.29
C ARG A 88 12.42 -13.85 -8.73
N ASN A 89 13.56 -13.41 -9.24
CA ASN A 89 14.66 -14.29 -9.64
C ASN A 89 15.20 -15.08 -8.43
N TYR A 90 15.53 -14.40 -7.33
CA TYR A 90 16.01 -15.08 -6.11
C TYR A 90 14.94 -15.98 -5.49
N LEU A 91 13.66 -15.60 -5.58
CA LEU A 91 12.58 -16.45 -5.09
C LEU A 91 12.37 -17.69 -5.98
N GLY A 92 12.58 -17.58 -7.29
CA GLY A 92 12.49 -18.69 -8.25
C GLY A 92 13.64 -19.69 -8.12
N GLN A 93 14.84 -19.21 -7.80
CA GLN A 93 16.02 -20.06 -7.54
C GLN A 93 15.94 -20.81 -6.20
N ARG A 94 14.98 -20.46 -5.34
CA ARG A 94 14.87 -21.01 -4.00
C ARG A 94 14.34 -22.45 -4.01
N ILE A 95 15.14 -23.36 -3.47
CA ILE A 95 14.69 -24.71 -3.11
C ILE A 95 13.72 -24.62 -1.92
N ARG A 96 12.58 -25.32 -1.99
CA ARG A 96 11.56 -25.33 -0.93
C ARG A 96 12.17 -25.77 0.41
N GLY A 97 11.83 -25.07 1.50
CA GLY A 97 12.40 -25.32 2.84
C GLY A 97 13.70 -24.53 3.12
N THR A 98 14.41 -24.05 2.09
CA THR A 98 15.63 -23.27 2.29
C THR A 98 15.35 -21.93 2.95
N GLY A 99 16.10 -21.64 4.01
CA GLY A 99 16.02 -20.39 4.76
C GLY A 99 14.83 -20.30 5.71
N GLU A 100 13.98 -21.33 5.82
CA GLU A 100 12.82 -21.31 6.74
C GLU A 100 13.24 -21.42 8.21
N TRP A 101 14.44 -21.94 8.48
CA TRP A 101 15.02 -22.01 9.83
C TRP A 101 15.09 -20.64 10.52
N ILE A 102 15.25 -19.56 9.75
CA ILE A 102 15.37 -18.19 10.29
C ILE A 102 14.12 -17.77 11.08
N PHE A 103 12.95 -18.31 10.73
CA PHE A 103 11.69 -17.96 11.39
C PHE A 103 11.56 -18.55 12.80
N SER A 104 12.44 -19.50 13.14
CA SER A 104 12.57 -20.06 14.48
C SER A 104 13.73 -19.44 15.27
N ASP A 105 14.56 -18.62 14.62
CA ASP A 105 15.71 -17.98 15.26
C ASP A 105 15.26 -16.86 16.20
N HIS A 106 15.80 -16.86 17.42
CA HIS A 106 15.42 -15.88 18.45
C HIS A 106 15.75 -14.44 18.05
N THR A 107 16.87 -14.22 17.35
CA THR A 107 17.30 -12.90 16.88
C THR A 107 16.33 -12.37 15.84
N TYR A 108 15.92 -13.22 14.89
CA TYR A 108 14.92 -12.83 13.90
C TYR A 108 13.57 -12.54 14.54
N VAL A 109 13.09 -13.41 15.43
CA VAL A 109 11.77 -13.27 16.05
C VAL A 109 11.69 -12.01 16.93
N THR A 110 12.74 -11.70 17.68
CA THR A 110 12.80 -10.48 18.51
C THR A 110 12.90 -9.22 17.66
N TRP A 111 13.70 -9.26 16.58
CA TRP A 111 13.76 -8.18 15.59
C TRP A 111 12.39 -7.98 14.93
N GLU A 112 11.77 -9.01 14.38
CA GLU A 112 10.49 -8.91 13.66
C GLU A 112 9.36 -8.33 14.54
N LYS A 113 9.37 -8.63 15.84
CA LYS A 113 8.39 -8.12 16.82
C LYS A 113 8.67 -6.68 17.26
N GLY A 114 9.76 -6.05 16.81
CA GLY A 114 10.19 -4.73 17.32
C GLY A 114 10.65 -4.77 18.77
N GLN A 115 11.00 -5.96 19.30
CA GLN A 115 11.47 -6.16 20.67
C GLN A 115 12.99 -6.08 20.78
N SER A 116 13.69 -6.04 19.64
CA SER A 116 15.13 -5.82 19.59
C SER A 116 15.48 -4.37 19.90
N SER A 117 16.54 -4.16 20.67
CA SER A 117 17.14 -2.83 20.88
C SER A 117 17.75 -2.24 19.60
N ARG A 118 17.93 -3.06 18.56
CA ARG A 118 18.46 -2.67 17.25
C ARG A 118 17.41 -2.91 16.15
N PRO A 119 17.04 -1.87 15.37
CA PRO A 119 16.07 -2.00 14.29
C PRO A 119 16.64 -2.63 13.00
N ILE A 120 17.95 -2.89 12.98
CA ILE A 120 18.67 -3.45 11.84
C ILE A 120 19.00 -4.92 12.11
N LEU A 121 18.55 -5.80 11.20
CA LEU A 121 19.00 -7.19 11.14
C LEU A 121 20.05 -7.32 10.05
N ALA A 122 21.26 -7.73 10.43
CA ALA A 122 22.36 -7.97 9.51
C ALA A 122 22.55 -9.48 9.30
N ILE A 123 22.50 -9.92 8.04
CA ILE A 123 22.82 -11.30 7.66
C ILE A 123 24.21 -11.30 7.03
N ALA A 124 25.15 -11.99 7.67
CA ALA A 124 26.52 -12.14 7.19
C ALA A 124 26.78 -13.59 6.78
N GLY A 125 27.53 -13.76 5.70
CA GLY A 125 27.93 -15.08 5.21
C GLY A 125 28.93 -14.95 4.06
N GLY A 126 29.59 -16.06 3.72
CA GLY A 126 30.50 -16.09 2.57
C GLY A 126 29.79 -15.79 1.25
N GLU A 127 30.57 -15.55 0.20
CA GLU A 127 30.05 -15.50 -1.17
C GLU A 127 29.39 -16.85 -1.52
N GLY A 128 28.28 -16.82 -2.27
CA GLY A 128 27.56 -18.03 -2.67
C GLY A 128 26.79 -18.77 -1.57
N THR A 129 26.78 -18.28 -0.33
CA THR A 129 26.06 -18.94 0.80
C THR A 129 24.53 -18.78 0.77
N GLY A 130 23.97 -18.18 -0.29
CA GLY A 130 22.53 -18.05 -0.48
C GLY A 130 21.88 -16.91 0.32
N LYS A 131 22.64 -15.90 0.75
CA LYS A 131 22.10 -14.76 1.53
C LYS A 131 20.96 -14.02 0.81
N SER A 132 21.08 -13.81 -0.50
CA SER A 132 20.01 -13.18 -1.31
C SER A 132 18.74 -14.04 -1.35
N VAL A 133 18.88 -15.37 -1.35
CA VAL A 133 17.78 -16.35 -1.30
C VAL A 133 17.14 -16.40 0.09
N LEU A 134 17.95 -16.27 1.16
CA LEU A 134 17.44 -16.14 2.53
C LEU A 134 16.65 -14.83 2.69
N THR A 135 17.20 -13.73 2.19
CA THR A 135 16.55 -12.41 2.18
C THR A 135 15.22 -12.43 1.42
N SER A 136 15.16 -13.04 0.24
CA SER A 136 13.89 -13.18 -0.52
C SER A 136 12.86 -14.01 0.25
N THR A 137 13.29 -15.01 1.02
CA THR A 137 12.43 -15.81 1.89
C THR A 137 11.85 -15.00 3.04
N ILE A 138 12.67 -14.15 3.68
CA ILE A 138 12.22 -13.22 4.72
C ILE A 138 11.22 -12.21 4.15
N ILE A 139 11.54 -11.58 3.01
CA ILE A 139 10.65 -10.61 2.34
C ILE A 139 9.29 -11.26 2.02
N LYS A 140 9.29 -12.50 1.50
CA LYS A 140 8.06 -13.25 1.24
C LYS A 140 7.24 -13.45 2.52
N HIS A 141 7.88 -13.82 3.62
CA HIS A 141 7.20 -14.01 4.91
C HIS A 141 6.54 -12.72 5.41
N LEU A 142 7.28 -11.60 5.38
CA LEU A 142 6.78 -10.29 5.80
C LEU A 142 5.58 -9.85 4.94
N ASN A 143 5.65 -10.05 3.62
CA ASN A 143 4.57 -9.73 2.70
C ASN A 143 3.32 -10.61 2.90
N GLN A 144 3.49 -11.89 3.24
CA GLN A 144 2.37 -12.79 3.57
C GLN A 144 1.68 -12.41 4.89
N ARG A 145 2.43 -11.88 5.86
CA ARG A 145 1.85 -11.40 7.12
C ARG A 145 1.03 -10.13 6.95
N LYS A 146 1.40 -9.27 6.01
CA LYS A 146 0.60 -8.08 5.62
C LYS A 146 -0.83 -8.46 5.21
N THR A 147 -1.02 -9.61 4.56
CA THR A 147 -2.34 -10.02 4.01
C THR A 147 -3.15 -10.90 4.95
N THR A 148 -2.52 -11.57 5.93
CA THR A 148 -3.16 -12.64 6.71
C THR A 148 -3.56 -12.24 8.13
N LYS A 149 -3.03 -11.15 8.69
CA LYS A 149 -3.34 -10.76 10.07
C LYS A 149 -4.13 -9.45 10.11
N SER A 150 -5.29 -9.49 10.78
CA SER A 150 -5.91 -8.37 11.50
C SER A 150 -5.01 -7.95 12.67
N SER A 151 -3.74 -7.66 12.35
CA SER A 151 -2.77 -7.13 13.27
C SER A 151 -3.05 -5.64 13.39
N ASP A 152 -3.16 -5.16 14.63
CA ASP A 152 -3.21 -3.73 14.98
C ASP A 152 -2.00 -2.95 14.42
N ARG A 153 -0.97 -3.67 13.95
CA ARG A 153 0.27 -3.16 13.37
C ARG A 153 0.32 -3.33 11.86
N ARG A 154 0.36 -2.23 11.12
CA ARG A 154 0.58 -2.20 9.66
C ARG A 154 2.07 -2.39 9.35
N ILE A 155 2.39 -3.48 8.66
CA ILE A 155 3.78 -3.78 8.24
C ILE A 155 3.91 -3.43 6.75
N THR A 156 4.84 -2.52 6.45
CA THR A 156 5.17 -2.14 5.07
C THR A 156 6.63 -2.50 4.80
N THR A 157 6.86 -3.37 3.81
CA THR A 157 8.18 -3.87 3.47
C THR A 157 8.69 -3.19 2.21
N GLY A 158 9.75 -2.40 2.33
CA GLY A 158 10.54 -1.91 1.20
C GLY A 158 11.85 -2.70 1.10
N TYR A 159 12.28 -3.05 -0.10
CA TYR A 159 13.52 -3.81 -0.30
C TYR A 159 14.26 -3.35 -1.55
N TYR A 160 15.59 -3.50 -1.53
CA TYR A 160 16.45 -3.27 -2.68
C TYR A 160 17.62 -4.25 -2.62
N PHE A 161 18.00 -4.82 -3.76
CA PHE A 161 19.15 -5.70 -3.88
C PHE A 161 20.30 -4.93 -4.52
N LEU A 162 21.37 -4.72 -3.76
CA LEU A 162 22.60 -4.15 -4.28
C LEU A 162 23.40 -5.28 -4.95
N GLU A 163 23.49 -5.23 -6.27
CA GLU A 163 24.33 -6.13 -7.06
C GLU A 163 25.58 -5.37 -7.49
N GLY A 164 26.75 -5.88 -7.12
CA GLY A 164 28.05 -5.26 -7.38
C GLY A 164 29.16 -6.04 -6.69
N ASN A 165 30.25 -6.30 -7.41
CA ASN A 165 31.33 -7.19 -6.96
C ASN A 165 32.44 -6.44 -6.21
N SER A 166 32.37 -5.11 -6.15
CA SER A 166 33.37 -4.29 -5.45
C SER A 166 32.75 -3.43 -4.36
N ARG A 167 33.48 -3.29 -3.24
CA ARG A 167 33.20 -2.30 -2.19
C ARG A 167 33.10 -0.87 -2.75
N ASP A 168 33.75 -0.61 -3.87
CA ASP A 168 33.79 0.69 -4.54
C ASP A 168 32.47 0.98 -5.28
N GLU A 169 31.86 -0.03 -5.93
CA GLU A 169 30.52 0.10 -6.51
C GLU A 169 29.44 0.35 -5.46
N LEU A 170 29.56 -0.26 -4.27
CA LEU A 170 28.63 -0.02 -3.16
C LEU A 170 28.75 1.40 -2.56
N ARG A 171 29.92 2.03 -2.70
CA ARG A 171 30.19 3.40 -2.23
C ARG A 171 29.84 4.49 -3.25
N ASN A 172 29.49 4.11 -4.48
CA ASN A 172 29.03 5.08 -5.47
C ASN A 172 27.73 5.72 -5.00
N ALA A 173 27.75 7.04 -4.80
CA ALA A 173 26.61 7.83 -4.34
C ALA A 173 25.35 7.60 -5.19
N THR A 174 25.53 7.35 -6.50
CA THR A 174 24.47 7.04 -7.47
C THR A 174 23.71 5.75 -7.14
N ASN A 175 24.37 4.73 -6.58
CA ASN A 175 23.72 3.48 -6.19
C ASN A 175 22.87 3.68 -4.93
N LEU A 176 23.39 4.42 -3.95
CA LEU A 176 22.65 4.74 -2.72
C LEU A 176 21.45 5.66 -2.99
N GLU A 177 21.60 6.62 -3.90
CA GLU A 177 20.52 7.44 -4.41
C GLU A 177 19.43 6.59 -5.06
N THR A 178 19.80 5.69 -5.96
CA THR A 178 18.85 4.80 -6.64
C THR A 178 18.08 3.95 -5.63
N VAL A 179 18.78 3.40 -4.62
CA VAL A 179 18.16 2.66 -3.51
C VAL A 179 17.15 3.53 -2.77
N ALA A 180 17.53 4.76 -2.39
CA ALA A 180 16.65 5.66 -1.66
C ALA A 180 15.40 6.01 -2.48
N LYS A 181 15.56 6.37 -3.76
CA LYS A 181 14.45 6.63 -4.68
C LYS A 181 13.51 5.43 -4.78
N SER A 182 14.05 4.23 -5.00
CA SER A 182 13.28 2.98 -5.08
C SER A 182 12.51 2.67 -3.79
N LEU A 183 13.10 2.91 -2.61
CA LEU A 183 12.44 2.68 -1.33
C LEU A 183 11.31 3.70 -1.10
N VAL A 184 11.55 4.99 -1.37
CA VAL A 184 10.52 6.02 -1.27
C VAL A 184 9.34 5.68 -2.18
N TRP A 185 9.61 5.24 -3.42
CA TRP A 185 8.56 4.81 -4.34
C TRP A 185 7.77 3.62 -3.80
N GLN A 186 8.44 2.56 -3.31
CA GLN A 186 7.78 1.39 -2.73
C GLN A 186 6.86 1.73 -1.54
N PHE A 187 7.31 2.60 -0.65
CA PHE A 187 6.50 3.05 0.49
C PHE A 187 5.33 3.94 0.04
N SER A 188 5.55 4.82 -0.95
CA SER A 188 4.51 5.70 -1.50
C SER A 188 3.38 4.91 -2.17
N GLN A 189 3.72 3.82 -2.86
CA GLN A 189 2.75 2.92 -3.46
C GLN A 189 1.97 2.10 -2.42
N SER A 190 2.61 1.82 -1.28
CA SER A 190 2.03 0.95 -0.25
C SER A 190 1.14 1.69 0.76
N GLU A 191 1.47 2.93 1.11
CA GLU A 191 0.85 3.66 2.23
C GLU A 191 0.37 5.06 1.84
N ARG A 192 -0.95 5.28 1.90
CA ARG A 192 -1.58 6.55 1.47
C ARG A 192 -1.17 7.76 2.32
N ILE A 193 -0.97 7.57 3.62
CA ILE A 193 -0.57 8.64 4.54
C ILE A 193 0.84 9.10 4.19
N TYR A 194 1.74 8.14 3.98
CA TYR A 194 3.11 8.41 3.57
C TYR A 194 3.17 9.08 2.19
N LEU A 195 2.40 8.61 1.20
CA LEU A 195 2.29 9.27 -0.11
C LEU A 195 1.90 10.74 0.00
N LYS A 196 0.90 11.06 0.83
CA LYS A 196 0.46 12.45 1.05
C LYS A 196 1.59 13.28 1.65
N SER A 197 2.28 12.75 2.65
CA SER A 197 3.40 13.41 3.32
C SER A 197 4.56 13.70 2.37
N VAL A 198 5.01 12.68 1.63
CA VAL A 198 6.10 12.81 0.65
C VAL A 198 5.72 13.80 -0.45
N ALA A 199 4.49 13.73 -1.00
CA ALA A 199 4.05 14.67 -2.02
C ALA A 199 4.11 16.12 -1.52
N GLN A 200 3.68 16.39 -0.27
CA GLN A 200 3.76 17.72 0.32
C GLN A 200 5.22 18.19 0.51
N ILE A 201 6.12 17.30 0.92
CA ILE A 201 7.55 17.60 1.04
C ILE A 201 8.13 17.90 -0.35
N CYS A 202 7.83 17.08 -1.36
CA CYS A 202 8.25 17.29 -2.74
C CYS A 202 7.71 18.60 -3.33
N GLU A 203 6.46 18.97 -3.03
CA GLU A 203 5.90 20.27 -3.44
C GLU A 203 6.61 21.46 -2.79
N HIS A 204 7.06 21.31 -1.53
CA HIS A 204 7.75 22.36 -0.80
C HIS A 204 9.19 22.57 -1.25
N TYR A 205 9.94 21.48 -1.47
CA TYR A 205 11.36 21.53 -1.84
C TYR A 205 11.60 21.53 -3.35
N GLY A 206 10.62 21.15 -4.18
CA GLY A 206 10.78 21.02 -5.63
C GLY A 206 11.61 19.79 -6.00
N GLU A 207 12.68 19.99 -6.76
CA GLU A 207 13.66 18.94 -7.02
C GLU A 207 14.53 18.74 -5.78
N ILE A 208 14.37 17.57 -5.14
CA ILE A 208 15.12 17.24 -3.94
C ILE A 208 16.48 16.69 -4.37
N ASP A 209 17.55 17.27 -3.84
CA ASP A 209 18.90 16.72 -4.00
C ASP A 209 18.89 15.23 -3.61
N PRO A 210 19.31 14.33 -4.52
CA PRO A 210 19.58 12.92 -4.25
C PRO A 210 20.13 12.58 -2.87
N ALA A 211 21.10 13.35 -2.38
CA ALA A 211 21.75 13.12 -1.10
C ALA A 211 20.80 13.33 0.09
N GLU A 212 19.84 14.24 -0.05
CA GLU A 212 18.92 14.66 0.99
C GLU A 212 17.60 13.84 0.99
N ILE A 213 17.37 12.99 -0.02
CA ILE A 213 16.21 12.08 -0.11
C ILE A 213 16.11 11.18 1.12
N SER A 214 17.23 10.53 1.49
CA SER A 214 17.27 9.60 2.62
C SER A 214 16.96 10.30 3.95
N LYS A 215 17.42 11.53 4.12
CA LYS A 215 17.25 12.33 5.33
C LYS A 215 15.84 12.87 5.47
N HIS A 216 15.25 13.40 4.40
CA HIS A 216 13.94 14.06 4.47
C HIS A 216 12.76 13.09 4.26
N LEU A 217 12.89 12.17 3.31
CA LEU A 217 11.78 11.31 2.91
C LEU A 217 11.75 9.98 3.68
N ILE A 218 12.92 9.45 4.08
CA ILE A 218 13.01 8.17 4.79
C ILE A 218 13.18 8.39 6.31
N LEU A 219 14.29 8.95 6.77
CA LEU A 219 14.64 8.99 8.21
C LEU A 219 13.97 10.15 8.98
N GLY A 220 13.72 11.27 8.29
CA GLY A 220 13.12 12.48 8.85
C GLY A 220 11.59 12.50 8.79
N ASN A 221 10.97 11.63 7.98
CA ASN A 221 9.53 11.63 7.81
C ASN A 221 8.84 11.00 9.04
N ARG A 222 8.08 11.81 9.78
CA ARG A 222 7.38 11.38 11.00
C ARG A 222 6.23 10.41 10.71
N ASP A 223 5.64 10.47 9.52
CA ASP A 223 4.58 9.55 9.12
C ASP A 223 5.12 8.15 8.81
N LEU A 224 6.39 8.10 8.37
CA LEU A 224 7.14 6.86 8.26
C LEU A 224 7.49 6.33 9.67
N ARG A 225 7.76 7.18 10.67
CA ARG A 225 7.99 6.71 12.07
C ARG A 225 6.79 6.05 12.76
N GLN A 226 5.56 6.28 12.29
CA GLN A 226 4.37 5.61 12.79
C GLN A 226 4.21 4.19 12.23
N LEU A 227 4.96 3.87 11.17
CA LEU A 227 5.07 2.54 10.60
C LEU A 227 6.32 1.88 11.21
N GLU A 228 6.18 0.66 11.70
CA GLU A 228 7.35 -0.04 12.26
C GLU A 228 8.25 -0.56 11.13
N HIS A 229 9.31 0.19 10.84
CA HIS A 229 10.29 -0.17 9.82
C HIS A 229 11.42 -1.02 10.39
N HIS A 230 11.59 -2.17 9.76
CA HIS A 230 12.65 -3.11 10.06
C HIS A 230 13.58 -3.15 8.86
N PHE A 231 14.82 -2.70 9.05
CA PHE A 231 15.81 -2.67 7.98
C PHE A 231 16.56 -4.00 7.96
N LEU A 232 16.50 -4.70 6.83
CA LEU A 232 17.29 -5.89 6.57
C LEU A 232 18.49 -5.50 5.72
N TYR A 233 19.70 -5.71 6.23
CA TYR A 233 20.94 -5.45 5.51
C TYR A 233 21.70 -6.77 5.30
N CYS A 234 22.24 -6.97 4.11
CA CYS A 234 22.97 -8.17 3.73
C CYS A 234 24.37 -7.79 3.24
N HIS A 235 25.40 -8.46 3.77
CA HIS A 235 26.80 -8.32 3.36
C HIS A 235 27.40 -9.70 3.02
#